data_AF-A0A973I911-F1
#
_entry.id   AF-A0A973I911-F1
#
_cell.length_a   1.000
_cell.length_b   1.000
_cell.length_c   1.000
_cell.angle_alpha   90.00
_cell.angle_beta   90.00
_cell.angle_gamma   90.00
#
_symmetry.space_group_name_H-M   'P 1'
#
loop_
_entity.id
_entity.type
_entity.pdbx_description
1 polymer ?
#
loop_
_entity_poly.entity_id
_entity_poly.type
_entity_poly.pdbx_seq_one_letter_code
_entity_poly.pdbx_strand_id
1 'polypeptide(L)'
;MPTVKIINVGAQTQTSIRKFPAEVEANKDTHLAFRVSGELTKFSVKAGNHVKKGQLLAQLDPTDFKIQLNDRQARFALAKAQFERAQQL
;
A
#
# COMPACT_ATOMS: atom_id res chain seq x y z
N MET A 1 -40.99 13.42 -68.22
CA MET A 1 -39.94 14.15 -67.48
C MET A 1 -39.48 13.25 -66.34
N PRO A 2 -38.24 12.75 -66.31
CA PRO A 2 -37.80 11.93 -65.18
C PRO A 2 -37.40 12.84 -64.02
N THR A 3 -37.90 12.53 -62.81
CA THR A 3 -37.56 13.26 -61.59
C THR A 3 -36.37 12.60 -60.92
N VAL A 4 -35.39 13.40 -60.50
CA VAL A 4 -34.18 12.93 -59.81
C VAL A 4 -34.20 13.37 -58.36
N LYS A 5 -33.79 12.47 -57.47
CA LYS A 5 -33.75 12.70 -56.03
C LYS A 5 -32.42 13.37 -55.68
N ILE A 6 -32.47 14.61 -55.21
CA ILE A 6 -31.30 15.33 -54.70
C ILE A 6 -31.22 15.19 -53.17
N ILE A 7 -30.00 15.01 -52.67
CA ILE A 7 -29.68 15.08 -51.24
C ILE A 7 -28.70 16.25 -51.03
N ASN A 8 -28.98 17.09 -50.05
CA ASN A 8 -28.10 18.18 -49.68
C ASN A 8 -27.22 17.71 -48.51
N VAL A 9 -25.90 17.63 -48.73
CA VAL A 9 -24.96 17.15 -47.70
C VAL A 9 -24.52 18.36 -46.87
N GLY A 10 -25.22 18.61 -45.76
CA GLY A 10 -24.72 19.51 -44.73
C GLY A 10 -23.53 18.86 -44.02
N ALA A 11 -22.46 19.63 -43.79
CA ALA A 11 -21.34 19.18 -42.98
C ALA A 11 -21.83 18.97 -41.53
N GLN A 12 -22.30 17.76 -41.23
CA GLN A 12 -22.46 17.33 -39.85
C GLN A 12 -21.05 17.01 -39.35
N THR A 13 -20.58 17.76 -38.35
CA THR A 13 -19.41 17.39 -37.57
C THR A 13 -19.75 16.09 -36.87
N GLN A 14 -19.54 14.98 -37.58
CA GLN A 14 -19.84 13.65 -37.10
C GLN A 14 -18.74 13.33 -36.09
N THR A 15 -19.01 13.58 -34.81
CA THR A 15 -18.10 13.22 -33.73
C THR A 15 -17.90 11.71 -33.78
N SER A 16 -16.81 11.27 -34.41
CA SER A 16 -16.46 9.87 -34.54
C SER A 16 -16.01 9.37 -33.17
N ILE A 17 -16.95 8.84 -32.39
CA ILE A 17 -16.64 8.19 -31.11
C ILE A 17 -16.00 6.85 -31.42
N ARG A 18 -14.66 6.81 -31.35
CA ARG A 18 -13.90 5.56 -31.48
C ARG A 18 -14.00 4.80 -30.15
N LYS A 19 -14.56 3.60 -30.20
CA LYS A 19 -14.60 2.68 -29.06
C LYS A 19 -13.44 1.72 -29.18
N PHE A 20 -12.62 1.62 -28.13
CA PHE A 20 -11.56 0.64 -28.04
C PHE A 20 -11.90 -0.34 -26.91
N PRO A 21 -11.72 -1.66 -27.10
CA PRO A 21 -11.75 -2.58 -25.98
C PRO A 21 -10.63 -2.18 -25.00
N ALA A 22 -10.96 -2.10 -23.72
CA ALA A 22 -10.01 -1.84 -22.66
C ALA A 22 -10.19 -2.91 -21.59
N GLU A 23 -9.07 -3.45 -21.13
CA GLU A 23 -9.03 -4.35 -19.98
C GLU A 23 -8.65 -3.53 -18.75
N VAL A 24 -9.36 -3.75 -17.65
CA VAL A 24 -9.09 -3.06 -16.39
C VAL A 24 -8.18 -3.96 -15.57
N GLU A 25 -6.91 -3.61 -15.51
CA GLU A 25 -5.96 -4.26 -14.61
C GLU A 25 -5.88 -3.50 -13.28
N ALA A 26 -5.58 -4.24 -12.20
CA ALA A 26 -5.33 -3.64 -10.90
C ALA A 26 -4.12 -2.68 -11.03
N ASN A 27 -4.32 -1.41 -10.70
CA ASN A 27 -3.27 -0.40 -10.80
C ASN A 27 -2.04 -0.78 -9.95
N LYS A 28 -2.22 -1.53 -8.85
CA LYS A 28 -1.16 -1.97 -7.94
C LYS A 28 -1.52 -3.29 -7.23
N ASP A 29 -0.75 -4.33 -7.51
CA ASP A 29 -0.72 -5.55 -6.71
C ASP A 29 0.48 -5.51 -5.75
N THR A 30 0.19 -5.38 -4.45
CA THR A 30 1.23 -5.44 -3.41
C THR A 30 1.09 -6.71 -2.60
N HIS A 31 2.10 -7.58 -2.73
CA HIS A 31 2.24 -8.75 -1.87
C HIS A 31 2.73 -8.29 -0.49
N LEU A 32 1.88 -8.46 0.53
CA LEU A 32 2.21 -8.12 1.91
C LEU A 32 2.87 -9.34 2.57
N ALA A 33 4.09 -9.15 3.07
CA ALA A 33 4.83 -10.14 3.84
C ALA A 33 5.38 -9.51 5.12
N PHE A 34 5.54 -10.31 6.16
CA PHE A 34 6.23 -9.87 7.37
C PHE A 34 7.73 -9.75 7.12
N ARG A 35 8.35 -8.73 7.72
CA ARG A 35 9.80 -8.51 7.65
C ARG A 35 10.61 -9.47 8.54
N VAL A 36 9.95 -10.09 9.51
CA VAL A 36 10.56 -10.99 10.49
C VAL A 36 9.69 -12.23 10.64
N SER A 37 10.33 -13.36 10.97
CA SER A 37 9.63 -14.58 11.38
C SER A 37 9.04 -14.41 12.78
N GLY A 38 7.85 -14.97 12.99
CA GLY A 38 7.20 -14.98 14.29
C GLY A 38 5.82 -15.63 14.23
N GLU A 39 5.23 -15.89 15.39
CA GLU A 39 3.89 -16.44 15.50
C GLU A 39 2.83 -15.37 15.26
N LEU A 40 1.80 -15.68 14.47
CA LEU A 40 0.71 -14.76 14.18
C LEU A 40 -0.30 -14.74 15.34
N THR A 41 -0.40 -13.60 16.04
CA THR A 41 -1.34 -13.45 17.17
C THR A 41 -2.68 -12.86 16.74
N LYS A 42 -2.68 -12.01 15.71
CA LYS A 42 -3.90 -11.36 15.24
C LYS A 42 -3.90 -11.23 13.73
N PHE A 43 -5.02 -11.58 13.10
CA PHE A 43 -5.30 -11.33 11.69
C PHE A 43 -6.69 -10.72 11.56
N SER A 44 -6.76 -9.42 11.29
CA SER A 44 -8.00 -8.63 11.42
C SER A 44 -8.63 -8.27 10.07
N VAL A 45 -8.13 -8.83 8.97
CA VAL A 45 -8.60 -8.52 7.62
C VAL A 45 -9.02 -9.76 6.87
N LYS A 46 -10.00 -9.62 5.97
CA LYS A 46 -10.47 -10.67 5.08
C LYS A 46 -10.19 -10.26 3.64
N ALA A 47 -10.09 -11.26 2.75
CA ALA A 47 -9.98 -11.01 1.32
C ALA A 47 -11.17 -10.17 0.83
N GLY A 48 -10.90 -9.13 0.04
CA GLY A 48 -11.91 -8.19 -0.45
C GLY A 48 -12.20 -6.99 0.46
N ASN A 49 -11.63 -6.93 1.67
CA ASN A 49 -11.78 -5.75 2.52
C ASN A 49 -10.97 -4.57 1.97
N HIS A 50 -11.61 -3.40 1.85
CA HIS A 50 -10.88 -2.14 1.63
C HIS A 50 -10.08 -1.76 2.87
N VAL A 51 -8.79 -1.51 2.70
CA VAL A 51 -7.87 -1.14 3.78
C VAL A 51 -7.18 0.19 3.47
N LYS A 52 -6.87 0.97 4.51
CA LYS A 52 -6.19 2.25 4.37
C LYS A 52 -4.69 2.13 4.69
N LYS A 53 -3.89 3.05 4.15
CA LYS A 53 -2.45 3.14 4.48
C LYS A 53 -2.26 3.28 5.99
N GLY A 54 -1.41 2.45 6.58
CA GLY A 54 -1.13 2.44 8.03
C GLY A 54 -2.10 1.60 8.87
N GLN A 55 -3.13 1.01 8.27
CA GLN A 55 -4.04 0.12 9.00
C GLN A 55 -3.31 -1.18 9.41
N LEU A 56 -3.48 -1.58 10.67
CA LEU A 56 -2.99 -2.86 11.17
C LEU A 56 -3.79 -3.99 10.54
N LEU A 57 -3.13 -4.78 9.69
CA LEU A 57 -3.74 -5.92 9.02
C LEU A 57 -3.56 -7.20 9.85
N ALA A 58 -2.36 -7.35 10.41
CA ALA A 58 -1.93 -8.54 11.10
C ALA A 58 -0.82 -8.21 12.10
N GLN A 59 -0.74 -8.95 13.20
CA GLN A 59 0.23 -8.74 14.26
C GLN A 59 0.90 -10.07 14.63
N LEU A 60 2.23 -10.06 14.69
CA LEU A 60 3.02 -11.17 15.23
C LEU A 60 3.16 -11.02 16.75
N ASP A 61 3.44 -12.11 17.46
CA ASP A 61 3.78 -12.07 18.89
C ASP A 61 5.03 -11.18 19.09
N PRO A 62 4.91 -10.06 19.82
CA PRO A 62 6.02 -9.15 20.02
C PRO A 62 6.88 -9.50 21.25
N THR A 63 6.58 -10.57 21.99
CA THR A 63 7.16 -10.83 23.32
C THR A 63 8.68 -10.89 23.30
N ASP A 64 9.28 -11.73 22.45
CA ASP A 64 10.73 -11.86 22.35
C ASP A 64 11.39 -10.55 21.88
N PHE A 65 10.77 -9.87 20.92
CA PHE A 65 11.24 -8.58 20.42
C PHE A 65 11.20 -7.51 21.51
N LYS A 66 10.18 -7.49 22.36
CA LYS A 66 10.08 -6.56 23.50
C LYS A 66 11.13 -6.85 24.56
N ILE A 67 11.37 -8.13 24.88
CA ILE A 67 12.42 -8.53 25.83
C ILE A 67 13.78 -8.07 25.32
N GLN A 68 14.09 -8.35 24.05
CA GLN A 68 15.35 -7.91 23.45
C GLN A 68 15.47 -6.39 23.41
N LEU A 69 14.41 -5.67 23.02
CA LEU A 69 14.41 -4.22 23.01
C LEU A 69 14.72 -3.65 24.40
N ASN A 70 14.09 -4.19 25.45
CA ASN A 70 14.31 -3.76 26.82
C ASN A 70 15.75 -4.03 27.29
N ASP A 71 16.31 -5.21 27.00
CA ASP A 71 17.72 -5.53 27.29
C ASP A 71 18.67 -4.53 26.60
N ARG A 72 18.44 -4.24 25.31
CA ARG A 72 19.27 -3.27 24.59
C ARG A 72 19.12 -1.86 25.12
N GLN A 73 17.91 -1.45 25.48
CA GLN A 73 17.66 -0.13 26.05
C GLN A 73 18.37 0.05 27.40
N ALA A 74 18.35 -0.98 28.25
CA ALA A 74 19.08 -0.97 29.52
C ALA A 74 20.60 -0.89 29.32
N ARG A 75 21.15 -1.68 28.39
CA ARG A 75 22.59 -1.62 28.05
C ARG A 75 22.98 -0.26 27.49
N PHE A 76 22.15 0.33 26.63
CA PHE A 76 22.36 1.66 26.09
C PHE A 76 22.38 2.71 27.20
N ALA A 77 21.42 2.66 28.12
CA ALA A 77 21.34 3.60 29.25
C ALA A 77 22.58 3.49 30.16
N LEU A 78 23.04 2.27 30.45
CA LEU A 78 24.26 2.04 31.23
C LEU A 78 25.49 2.61 30.53
N ALA A 79 25.67 2.30 29.25
CA ALA A 79 26.81 2.79 28.46
C ALA A 79 26.80 4.33 28.36
N LYS A 80 25.61 4.93 28.17
CA LYS A 80 25.44 6.38 28.17
C LYS A 80 25.84 7.00 29.50
N ALA A 81 25.37 6.46 30.62
CA ALA A 81 25.72 6.95 31.95
C ALA A 81 27.23 6.82 32.25
N GLN A 82 27.86 5.73 31.81
CA GLN A 82 29.32 5.54 31.93
C GLN A 82 30.09 6.56 31.10
N PHE A 83 29.65 6.82 29.86
CA PHE A 83 30.23 7.82 28.99
C PHE A 83 30.12 9.23 29.57
N GLU A 84 28.93 9.62 30.03
CA GLU A 84 28.70 10.92 30.66
C GLU A 84 29.58 11.11 31.90
N ARG A 85 29.72 10.07 32.74
CA ARG A 85 30.64 10.09 33.89
C ARG A 85 32.09 10.25 33.46
N ALA A 86 32.52 9.54 32.42
CA ALA A 86 33.89 9.63 31.91
C ALA A 86 34.21 10.99 31.30
N GLN A 87 33.22 11.71 30.76
CA GLN A 87 33.40 13.09 30.27
C GLN A 87 33.48 14.14 31.38
N GLN A 88 32.98 13.85 32.59
CA GLN A 88 32.99 14.78 33.72
C GLN A 88 34.25 14.65 34.59
N LEU A 89 35.12 13.68 34.30
CA LEU A 89 36.43 13.46 34.93
C LEU A 89 37.54 14.06 34.06
#